data_AF-A0A0C4EWE3-F1
#
_entry.id   AF-A0A0C4EWE3-F1
#
_cell.length_a   1.000
_cell.length_b   1.000
_cell.length_c   1.000
_cell.angle_alpha   90.00
_cell.angle_beta   90.00
_cell.angle_gamma   90.00
#
_symmetry.space_group_name_H-M   'P 1'
#
loop_
_entity.id
_entity.type
_entity.pdbx_description
1 polymer ?
#
loop_
_entity_poly.entity_id
_entity_poly.type
_entity_poly.pdbx_seq_one_letter_code
_entity_poly.pdbx_strand_id
1 'polypeptide(L)'
;MEMNLSKVKDFLRNGSVTCEPTKDDLHFLGGYKLNTLLSYNTATRKFYKYKFAKGEILFTLPVKATNLYSFCCWAGRISGKPTPHDVSSGTLTKYLYGIQAWHLFHLVNYPTEAKAKVTVLLSSSAHADAETPGKPPKSPVMVQHLIILVEELCGKDKLSSAVLDLAIVVFWGMDRLLELTYDKPRGTLRQSASLLCSDVHFYQTTKWNLSGINHQGSKDLGTGVAQTIHVQSQAHLLCPVAAIRRRMKEAGANTTSLFGSTRSPEEST
;
A
#
# COMPACT_ATOMS: atom_id res chain seq x y z
N MET A 1 -16.51 -11.33 -3.63
CA MET A 1 -15.30 -10.55 -3.26
C MET A 1 -15.79 -9.24 -2.67
N GLU A 2 -15.74 -9.07 -1.35
CA GLU A 2 -16.11 -7.79 -0.73
C GLU A 2 -14.85 -7.00 -0.39
N MET A 3 -14.52 -6.02 -1.21
CA MET A 3 -13.59 -4.96 -0.86
C MET A 3 -14.21 -4.09 0.22
N ASN A 4 -13.45 -3.68 1.23
CA ASN A 4 -13.97 -2.75 2.24
C ASN A 4 -14.07 -1.34 1.66
N LEU A 5 -15.22 -1.04 1.05
CA LEU A 5 -15.51 0.22 0.36
C LEU A 5 -15.41 1.45 1.27
N SER A 6 -15.56 1.29 2.59
CA SER A 6 -15.42 2.39 3.56
C SER A 6 -14.04 3.06 3.50
N LYS A 7 -13.00 2.32 3.10
CA LYS A 7 -11.63 2.84 2.96
C LYS A 7 -11.42 3.71 1.73
N VAL A 8 -12.32 3.62 0.74
CA VAL A 8 -12.23 4.32 -0.56
C VAL A 8 -13.46 5.19 -0.84
N LYS A 9 -14.21 5.55 0.21
CA LYS A 9 -15.48 6.28 0.14
C LYS A 9 -15.41 7.62 -0.62
N ASP A 10 -14.29 8.34 -0.57
CA ASP A 10 -14.16 9.66 -1.20
C ASP A 10 -14.07 9.50 -2.73
N PHE A 11 -13.44 8.43 -3.21
CA PHE A 11 -13.32 8.07 -4.62
C PHE A 11 -14.66 7.59 -5.22
N LEU A 12 -15.48 6.89 -4.43
CA LEU A 12 -16.78 6.37 -4.89
C LEU A 12 -17.81 7.47 -5.13
N ARG A 13 -17.62 8.66 -4.57
CA ARG A 13 -18.55 9.79 -4.72
C ARG A 13 -18.37 10.48 -6.06
N ASN A 14 -19.46 10.93 -6.69
CA ASN A 14 -19.40 11.82 -7.85
C ASN A 14 -19.34 13.28 -7.37
N GLY A 15 -18.13 13.73 -7.05
CA GLY A 15 -17.95 14.98 -6.31
C GLY A 15 -18.69 14.93 -4.96
N SER A 16 -19.50 15.93 -4.67
CA SER A 16 -20.15 16.06 -3.37
C SER A 16 -21.31 15.06 -3.17
N VAL A 17 -21.68 14.31 -4.21
CA VAL A 17 -22.82 13.39 -4.23
C VAL A 17 -22.37 11.97 -3.87
N THR A 18 -23.04 11.35 -2.90
CA THR A 18 -22.86 9.93 -2.57
C THR A 18 -23.43 9.05 -3.66
N CYS A 19 -22.66 8.07 -4.09
CA CYS A 19 -23.07 7.07 -5.07
C CYS A 19 -22.79 5.68 -4.48
N GLU A 20 -23.78 4.79 -4.57
CA GLU A 20 -23.59 3.38 -4.25
C GLU A 20 -23.02 2.66 -5.47
N PRO A 21 -21.89 1.94 -5.34
CA PRO A 21 -21.28 1.27 -6.48
C PRO A 21 -22.12 0.08 -6.96
N THR A 22 -22.26 -0.04 -8.27
CA THR A 22 -22.91 -1.17 -8.95
C THR A 22 -22.01 -2.42 -8.96
N LYS A 23 -22.53 -3.56 -9.43
CA LYS A 23 -21.73 -4.78 -9.60
C LYS A 23 -20.57 -4.58 -10.59
N ASP A 24 -20.80 -3.81 -11.65
CA ASP A 24 -19.78 -3.52 -12.66
C ASP A 24 -18.69 -2.60 -12.09
N ASP A 25 -19.07 -1.62 -11.25
CA ASP A 25 -18.13 -0.78 -10.52
C ASP A 25 -17.23 -1.61 -9.59
N LEU A 26 -17.81 -2.58 -8.88
CA LEU A 26 -17.03 -3.49 -8.04
C LEU A 26 -16.05 -4.34 -8.85
N HIS A 27 -16.47 -4.80 -10.04
CA HIS A 27 -15.58 -5.52 -10.95
C HIS A 27 -14.44 -4.63 -11.46
N PHE A 28 -14.75 -3.40 -11.89
CA PHE A 28 -13.76 -2.41 -12.33
C PHE A 28 -12.73 -2.11 -11.24
N LEU A 29 -13.18 -1.88 -10.00
CA LEU A 29 -12.29 -1.61 -8.88
C LEU A 29 -11.38 -2.81 -8.56
N GLY A 30 -11.81 -4.04 -8.86
CA GLY A 30 -11.00 -5.26 -8.76
C GLY A 30 -9.77 -5.28 -9.70
N GLY A 31 -9.73 -4.41 -10.71
CA GLY A 31 -8.57 -4.21 -11.58
C GLY A 31 -7.38 -3.51 -10.91
N TYR A 32 -7.58 -2.93 -9.72
CA TYR A 32 -6.53 -2.20 -9.00
C TYR A 32 -6.07 -2.95 -7.74
N LYS A 33 -4.78 -2.81 -7.42
CA LYS A 33 -4.27 -3.12 -6.07
C LYS A 33 -4.89 -2.16 -5.05
N LEU A 34 -5.17 -2.64 -3.84
CA LEU A 34 -5.79 -1.84 -2.77
C LEU A 34 -4.99 -0.56 -2.45
N ASN A 35 -3.65 -0.63 -2.45
CA ASN A 35 -2.80 0.54 -2.20
C ASN A 35 -2.96 1.64 -3.26
N THR A 36 -3.18 1.26 -4.53
CA THR A 36 -3.48 2.18 -5.62
C THR A 36 -4.81 2.88 -5.37
N LEU A 37 -5.86 2.12 -5.01
CA LEU A 37 -7.17 2.70 -4.68
C LEU A 37 -7.12 3.63 -3.47
N LEU A 38 -6.36 3.29 -2.42
CA LEU A 38 -6.16 4.17 -1.26
C LEU A 38 -5.45 5.48 -1.65
N SER A 39 -4.46 5.39 -2.56
CA SER A 39 -3.78 6.57 -3.11
C SER A 39 -4.74 7.44 -3.92
N TYR A 40 -5.59 6.83 -4.75
CA TYR A 40 -6.60 7.55 -5.54
C TYR A 40 -7.66 8.20 -4.64
N ASN A 41 -8.14 7.49 -3.61
CA ASN A 41 -9.03 8.06 -2.62
C ASN A 41 -8.40 9.27 -1.91
N THR A 42 -7.11 9.20 -1.59
CA THR A 42 -6.37 10.32 -0.99
C THR A 42 -6.28 11.51 -1.95
N ALA A 43 -6.11 11.27 -3.25
CA ALA A 43 -6.15 12.31 -4.27
C ALA A 43 -7.52 13.02 -4.30
N THR A 44 -8.60 12.25 -4.34
CA THR A 44 -9.96 12.79 -4.32
C THR A 44 -10.21 13.60 -3.04
N ARG A 45 -9.78 13.08 -1.88
CA ARG A 45 -9.82 13.82 -0.60
C ARG A 45 -9.06 15.13 -0.64
N LYS A 46 -7.86 15.15 -1.23
CA LYS A 46 -7.07 16.38 -1.39
C LYS A 46 -7.80 17.39 -2.28
N PHE A 47 -8.45 16.91 -3.34
CA PHE A 47 -9.23 17.75 -4.24
C PHE A 47 -10.48 18.34 -3.56
N TYR A 48 -11.19 17.58 -2.70
CA TYR A 48 -12.26 18.16 -1.87
C TYR A 48 -11.75 19.29 -0.97
N LYS A 49 -10.59 19.12 -0.32
CA LYS A 49 -9.99 20.18 0.51
C LYS A 49 -9.69 21.44 -0.30
N TYR A 50 -9.19 21.28 -1.52
CA TYR A 50 -9.01 22.39 -2.46
C TYR A 50 -10.33 23.09 -2.78
N LYS A 51 -11.37 22.34 -3.14
CA LYS A 51 -12.69 22.89 -3.46
C LYS A 51 -13.30 23.64 -2.28
N PHE A 52 -13.22 23.05 -1.09
CA PHE A 52 -13.64 23.69 0.15
C PHE A 52 -12.87 25.00 0.42
N ALA A 53 -11.55 25.00 0.23
CA ALA A 53 -10.73 26.22 0.38
C ALA A 53 -11.06 27.32 -0.65
N LYS A 54 -11.71 26.96 -1.76
CA LYS A 54 -12.24 27.90 -2.77
C LYS A 54 -13.71 28.29 -2.54
N GLY A 55 -14.33 27.82 -1.46
CA GLY A 55 -15.75 28.07 -1.16
C GLY A 55 -16.72 27.20 -1.98
N GLU A 56 -16.22 26.24 -2.75
CA GLU A 56 -17.03 25.33 -3.56
C GLU A 56 -17.32 24.05 -2.76
N ILE A 57 -18.38 24.09 -1.95
CA ILE A 57 -18.78 22.95 -1.10
C ILE A 57 -19.52 21.88 -1.91
N LEU A 58 -20.31 22.31 -2.92
CA LEU A 58 -21.08 21.43 -3.79
C LEU A 58 -20.51 21.48 -5.20
N PHE A 59 -20.03 20.34 -5.68
CA PHE A 59 -19.57 20.16 -7.06
C PHE A 59 -19.76 18.70 -7.49
N THR A 60 -19.84 18.46 -8.78
CA THR A 60 -19.85 17.13 -9.39
C THR A 60 -18.74 17.03 -10.43
N LEU A 61 -18.48 15.82 -10.92
CA LEU A 61 -17.67 15.62 -12.11
C LEU A 61 -18.45 16.06 -13.37
N PRO A 62 -17.75 16.38 -14.49
CA PRO A 62 -16.29 16.37 -14.68
C PRO A 62 -15.59 17.58 -14.04
N VAL A 63 -14.36 17.33 -13.56
CA VAL A 63 -13.45 18.41 -13.17
C VAL A 63 -13.00 19.15 -14.43
N LYS A 64 -13.31 20.45 -14.51
CA LYS A 64 -12.85 21.34 -15.60
C LYS A 64 -11.32 21.53 -15.62
N ALA A 65 -10.75 21.82 -16.78
CA ALA A 65 -9.32 22.14 -16.94
C ALA A 65 -8.83 23.27 -16.00
N THR A 66 -9.63 24.33 -15.84
CA THR A 66 -9.32 25.46 -14.93
C THR A 66 -9.21 25.05 -13.46
N ASN A 67 -9.99 24.05 -13.04
CA ASN A 67 -9.89 23.48 -11.71
C ASN A 67 -8.59 22.71 -11.53
N LEU A 68 -8.11 22.00 -12.54
CA LEU A 68 -6.83 21.29 -12.47
C LEU A 68 -5.66 22.27 -12.38
N TYR A 69 -5.67 23.37 -13.13
CA TYR A 69 -4.63 24.40 -13.03
C TYR A 69 -4.59 25.00 -11.62
N SER A 70 -5.76 25.41 -11.13
CA SER A 70 -5.90 26.03 -9.81
C SER A 70 -5.56 25.06 -8.69
N PHE A 71 -5.92 23.77 -8.83
CA PHE A 71 -5.52 22.72 -7.91
C PHE A 71 -4.02 22.51 -7.89
N CYS A 72 -3.35 22.51 -9.05
CA CYS A 72 -1.90 22.38 -9.11
C CYS A 72 -1.20 23.55 -8.42
N CYS A 73 -1.67 24.78 -8.62
CA CYS A 73 -1.12 25.96 -7.93
C CYS A 73 -1.43 25.95 -6.42
N TRP A 74 -2.58 25.43 -6.00
CA TRP A 74 -2.96 25.37 -4.59
C TRP A 74 -2.26 24.24 -3.83
N ALA A 75 -2.12 23.06 -4.44
CA ALA A 75 -1.56 21.89 -3.77
C ALA A 75 -0.04 21.76 -3.94
N GLY A 76 0.54 22.24 -5.04
CA GLY A 76 1.96 22.16 -5.29
C GLY A 76 2.75 23.21 -4.50
N ARG A 77 4.03 22.93 -4.26
CA ARG A 77 4.93 23.93 -3.65
C ARG A 77 5.13 25.12 -4.60
N ILE A 78 5.17 26.31 -4.02
CA ILE A 78 5.50 27.56 -4.73
C ILE A 78 6.73 28.17 -4.05
N SER A 79 7.74 28.51 -4.85
CA SER A 79 8.97 29.13 -4.34
C SER A 79 8.66 30.43 -3.57
N GLY A 80 9.26 30.57 -2.40
CA GLY A 80 9.07 31.71 -1.49
C GLY A 80 7.70 31.82 -0.81
N LYS A 81 6.77 30.87 -1.02
CA LYS A 81 5.41 30.91 -0.45
C LYS A 81 4.95 29.54 0.06
N PRO A 82 5.66 28.91 1.02
CA PRO A 82 5.27 27.60 1.52
C PRO A 82 3.95 27.67 2.28
N THR A 83 3.08 26.70 2.05
CA THR A 83 1.85 26.53 2.83
C THR A 83 1.80 25.17 3.53
N PRO A 84 1.04 25.02 4.64
CA PRO A 84 0.92 23.75 5.35
C PRO A 84 0.27 22.63 4.52
N HIS A 85 -0.43 22.97 3.44
CA HIS A 85 -1.09 22.01 2.57
C HIS A 85 -0.28 21.68 1.32
N ASP A 86 0.91 22.24 1.15
CA ASP A 86 1.73 21.94 -0.02
C ASP A 86 2.18 20.47 -0.03
N VAL A 87 2.27 19.93 -1.24
CA VAL A 87 2.86 18.62 -1.52
C VAL A 87 3.92 18.76 -2.60
N SER A 88 4.86 17.82 -2.64
CA SER A 88 5.86 17.78 -3.71
C SER A 88 5.19 17.57 -5.06
N SER A 89 5.88 18.02 -6.12
CA SER A 89 5.51 17.78 -7.51
C SER A 89 5.24 16.29 -7.78
N GLY A 90 6.09 15.40 -7.27
CA GLY A 90 5.88 13.95 -7.39
C GLY A 90 4.59 13.44 -6.73
N THR A 91 4.20 14.00 -5.58
CA THR A 91 2.92 13.65 -4.94
C THR A 91 1.73 14.29 -5.68
N LEU A 92 1.89 15.52 -6.18
CA LEU A 92 0.86 16.19 -6.97
C LEU A 92 0.55 15.42 -8.26
N THR A 93 1.57 14.92 -8.96
CA THR A 93 1.41 14.05 -10.14
C THR A 93 0.58 12.80 -9.81
N LYS A 94 0.86 12.15 -8.67
CA LYS A 94 0.07 10.98 -8.21
C LYS A 94 -1.38 11.36 -7.92
N TYR A 95 -1.63 12.55 -7.39
CA TYR A 95 -3.00 13.03 -7.20
C TYR A 95 -3.73 13.24 -8.54
N LEU A 96 -3.06 13.78 -9.55
CA LEU A 96 -3.64 13.94 -10.88
C LEU A 96 -4.00 12.59 -11.52
N TYR A 97 -3.17 11.55 -11.36
CA TYR A 97 -3.54 10.19 -11.79
C TYR A 97 -4.76 9.65 -11.04
N GLY A 98 -4.87 9.92 -9.73
CA GLY A 98 -6.06 9.57 -8.96
C GLY A 98 -7.32 10.30 -9.42
N ILE A 99 -7.21 11.59 -9.74
CA ILE A 99 -8.32 12.37 -10.29
C ILE A 99 -8.71 11.86 -11.69
N GLN A 100 -7.75 11.49 -12.53
CA GLN A 100 -8.02 10.90 -13.84
C GLN A 100 -8.73 9.53 -13.71
N ALA A 101 -8.26 8.67 -12.81
CA ALA A 101 -8.92 7.40 -12.51
C ALA A 101 -10.33 7.60 -11.92
N TRP A 102 -10.54 8.68 -11.16
CA TRP A 102 -11.85 9.05 -10.63
C TRP A 102 -12.84 9.42 -11.75
N HIS A 103 -12.38 10.13 -12.79
CA HIS A 103 -13.21 10.38 -13.98
C HIS A 103 -13.55 9.09 -14.73
N LEU A 104 -12.56 8.20 -14.87
CA LEU A 104 -12.75 6.91 -15.53
C LEU A 104 -13.78 6.05 -14.79
N PHE A 105 -13.71 6.01 -13.45
CA PHE A 105 -14.67 5.26 -12.63
C PHE A 105 -16.10 5.78 -12.79
N HIS A 106 -16.29 7.11 -12.83
CA HIS A 106 -17.61 7.73 -13.01
C HIS A 106 -18.04 7.86 -14.48
N LEU A 107 -17.32 7.27 -15.42
CA LEU A 107 -17.62 7.29 -16.86
C LEU A 107 -17.79 8.71 -17.44
N VAL A 108 -16.97 9.64 -16.98
CA VAL A 108 -16.97 11.04 -17.43
C VAL A 108 -15.63 11.41 -18.08
N ASN A 109 -15.66 12.39 -18.99
CA ASN A 109 -14.47 12.83 -19.70
C ASN A 109 -13.51 13.60 -18.77
N TYR A 110 -12.26 13.16 -18.71
CA TYR A 110 -11.16 13.93 -18.11
C TYR A 110 -10.70 15.01 -19.10
N PRO A 111 -10.44 16.26 -18.67
CA PRO A 111 -10.03 17.37 -19.55
C PRO A 111 -8.59 17.17 -20.06
N THR A 112 -8.44 16.45 -21.18
CA THR A 112 -7.14 16.10 -21.75
C THR A 112 -6.39 17.33 -22.29
N GLU A 113 -7.12 18.38 -22.68
CA GLU A 113 -6.56 19.67 -23.09
C GLU A 113 -5.74 20.35 -21.97
N ALA A 114 -5.99 20.01 -20.70
CA ALA A 114 -5.26 20.56 -19.56
C ALA A 114 -3.81 20.07 -19.46
N LYS A 115 -3.46 18.98 -20.14
CA LYS A 115 -2.21 18.22 -19.94
C LYS A 115 -0.96 19.08 -20.11
N ALA A 116 -0.88 19.89 -21.17
CA ALA A 116 0.30 20.70 -21.46
C ALA A 116 0.57 21.72 -20.34
N LYS A 117 -0.46 22.48 -19.94
CA LYS A 117 -0.32 23.50 -18.88
C LYS A 117 -0.09 22.87 -17.51
N VAL A 118 -0.75 21.75 -17.19
CA VAL A 118 -0.49 20.99 -15.95
C VAL A 118 0.97 20.53 -15.88
N THR A 119 1.54 20.07 -16.99
CA THR A 119 2.96 19.65 -17.05
C THR A 119 3.92 20.80 -16.71
N VAL A 120 3.65 22.00 -17.21
CA VAL A 120 4.44 23.21 -16.88
C VAL A 120 4.29 23.58 -15.39
N LEU A 121 3.08 23.49 -14.83
CA LEU A 121 2.84 23.75 -13.40
C LEU A 121 3.55 22.71 -12.49
N LEU A 122 3.55 21.43 -12.88
CA LEU A 122 4.31 20.40 -12.17
C LEU A 122 5.81 20.66 -12.20
N SER A 123 6.34 21.16 -13.32
CA SER A 123 7.76 21.54 -13.44
C SER A 123 8.09 22.71 -12.52
N SER A 124 7.21 23.72 -12.46
CA SER A 124 7.34 24.86 -11.54
C SER A 124 7.38 24.42 -10.06
N SER A 125 6.50 23.48 -9.68
CA SER A 125 6.51 22.88 -8.34
C SER A 125 7.78 22.05 -8.08
N ALA A 126 8.32 21.37 -9.10
CA ALA A 126 9.55 20.59 -8.97
C ALA A 126 10.79 21.47 -8.76
N HIS A 127 10.83 22.66 -9.38
CA HIS A 127 11.88 23.65 -9.09
C HIS A 127 11.81 24.12 -7.64
N ALA A 128 10.62 24.42 -7.12
CA ALA A 128 10.43 24.78 -5.71
C ALA A 128 10.78 23.62 -4.75
N ASP A 129 10.51 22.37 -5.16
CA ASP A 129 10.92 21.18 -4.40
C ASP A 129 12.44 21.08 -4.27
N ALA A 130 13.19 21.39 -5.34
CA ALA A 130 14.65 21.33 -5.37
C ALA A 130 15.31 22.41 -4.49
N GLU A 131 14.66 23.56 -4.35
CA GLU A 131 15.09 24.65 -3.44
C GLU A 131 14.77 24.34 -1.97
N THR A 132 13.83 23.43 -1.71
CA THR A 132 13.46 23.04 -0.35
C THR A 132 14.42 21.96 0.17
N PRO A 133 15.07 22.14 1.33
CA PRO A 133 15.92 21.11 1.92
C PRO A 133 15.15 19.79 2.07
N GLY A 134 15.75 18.70 1.59
CA GLY A 134 15.17 17.37 1.73
C GLY A 134 14.91 17.03 3.20
N LYS A 135 13.76 16.41 3.50
CA LYS A 135 13.56 15.82 4.83
C LYS A 135 14.67 14.79 5.08
N PRO A 136 15.24 14.74 6.29
CA PRO A 136 16.20 13.69 6.60
C PRO A 136 15.55 12.33 6.34
N PRO A 137 16.29 11.37 5.78
CA PRO A 137 15.77 10.03 5.57
C PRO A 137 15.28 9.47 6.90
N LYS A 138 14.20 8.68 6.85
CA LYS A 138 13.73 7.98 8.04
C LYS A 138 14.88 7.12 8.57
N SER A 139 15.12 7.15 9.88
CA SER A 139 16.10 6.26 10.50
C SER A 139 15.78 4.81 10.14
N PRO A 140 16.78 4.01 9.75
CA PRO A 140 16.57 2.63 9.37
C PRO A 140 16.03 1.83 10.56
N VAL A 141 15.23 0.81 10.27
CA VAL A 141 14.92 -0.22 11.28
C VAL A 141 16.22 -0.97 11.55
N MET A 142 16.61 -1.08 12.82
CA MET A 142 17.84 -1.73 13.27
C MET A 142 17.52 -3.00 14.04
N VAL A 143 18.52 -3.87 14.21
CA VAL A 143 18.41 -5.13 14.98
C VAL A 143 17.92 -4.89 16.41
N GLN A 144 18.30 -3.77 17.03
CA GLN A 144 17.80 -3.39 18.36
C GLN A 144 16.27 -3.29 18.44
N HIS A 145 15.61 -2.87 17.35
CA HIS A 145 14.14 -2.83 17.30
C HIS A 145 13.55 -4.24 17.28
N LEU A 146 14.21 -5.20 16.62
CA LEU A 146 13.79 -6.61 16.67
C LEU A 146 13.99 -7.21 18.07
N ILE A 147 15.04 -6.84 18.78
CA ILE A 147 15.29 -7.30 20.16
C ILE A 147 14.14 -6.85 21.07
N ILE A 148 13.74 -5.57 20.99
CA ILE A 148 12.58 -5.06 21.74
C ILE A 148 11.31 -5.83 21.38
N LEU A 149 11.09 -6.16 20.10
CA LEU A 149 9.95 -6.98 19.70
C LEU A 149 10.01 -8.41 20.24
N VAL A 150 11.19 -9.01 20.37
CA VAL A 150 11.35 -10.32 21.00
C VAL A 150 10.96 -10.24 22.47
N GLU A 151 11.49 -9.27 23.20
CA GLU A 151 11.16 -9.05 24.61
C GLU A 151 9.66 -8.84 24.82
N GLU A 152 9.01 -8.13 23.90
CA GLU A 152 7.59 -7.80 24.00
C GLU A 152 6.64 -8.86 23.44
N LEU A 153 7.03 -9.72 22.50
CA LEU A 153 6.09 -10.61 21.80
C LEU A 153 6.38 -12.09 22.01
N CYS A 154 7.59 -12.45 22.42
CA CYS A 154 7.98 -13.84 22.57
C CYS A 154 7.17 -14.51 23.69
N GLY A 155 6.56 -15.66 23.40
CA GLY A 155 5.88 -16.48 24.40
C GLY A 155 4.52 -15.95 24.90
N LYS A 156 3.98 -14.88 24.30
CA LYS A 156 2.63 -14.37 24.63
C LYS A 156 1.55 -15.24 23.98
N ASP A 157 0.94 -14.77 22.90
CA ASP A 157 -0.09 -15.48 22.16
C ASP A 157 0.36 -15.83 20.72
N LYS A 158 -0.47 -16.59 20.00
CA LYS A 158 -0.15 -17.03 18.63
C LYS A 158 -0.09 -15.87 17.64
N LEU A 159 -0.91 -14.83 17.81
CA LEU A 159 -0.85 -13.63 16.97
C LEU A 159 0.44 -12.86 17.25
N SER A 160 0.80 -12.66 18.51
CA SER A 160 2.09 -12.04 18.88
C SER A 160 3.28 -12.79 18.29
N SER A 161 3.27 -14.12 18.36
CA SER A 161 4.30 -14.98 17.74
C SER A 161 4.33 -14.83 16.22
N ALA A 162 3.17 -14.79 15.56
CA ALA A 162 3.07 -14.56 14.11
C ALA A 162 3.60 -13.18 13.69
N VAL A 163 3.30 -12.13 14.47
CA VAL A 163 3.78 -10.76 14.24
C VAL A 163 5.30 -10.68 14.41
N LEU A 164 5.86 -11.33 15.43
CA LEU A 164 7.30 -11.39 15.64
C LEU A 164 8.00 -12.11 14.49
N ASP A 165 7.51 -13.28 14.09
CA ASP A 165 8.06 -14.06 12.98
C ASP A 165 7.99 -13.29 11.66
N LEU A 166 6.88 -12.60 11.40
CA LEU A 166 6.73 -11.70 10.25
C LEU A 166 7.78 -10.59 10.28
N ALA A 167 7.96 -9.89 11.41
CA ALA A 167 8.92 -8.81 11.54
C ALA A 167 10.36 -9.28 11.26
N ILE A 168 10.73 -10.45 11.77
CA ILE A 168 12.04 -11.06 11.53
C ILE A 168 12.25 -11.35 10.04
N VAL A 169 11.27 -12.00 9.38
CA VAL A 169 11.38 -12.36 7.96
C VAL A 169 11.42 -11.12 7.07
N VAL A 170 10.58 -10.12 7.34
CA VAL A 170 10.59 -8.84 6.61
C VAL A 170 11.94 -8.13 6.74
N PHE A 171 12.49 -8.07 7.95
CA PHE A 171 13.74 -7.40 8.22
C PHE A 171 14.91 -8.04 7.45
N TRP A 172 15.07 -9.36 7.52
CA TRP A 172 16.17 -10.06 6.84
C TRP A 172 15.92 -10.27 5.35
N GLY A 173 14.66 -10.37 4.94
CA GLY A 173 14.25 -10.45 3.55
C GLY A 173 14.30 -9.11 2.81
N MET A 174 14.50 -7.99 3.54
CA MET A 174 14.51 -6.63 3.00
C MET A 174 13.24 -6.30 2.20
N ASP A 175 12.10 -6.84 2.62
CA ASP A 175 10.85 -6.76 1.88
C ASP A 175 9.85 -5.78 2.54
N ARG A 176 8.75 -5.48 1.85
CA ARG A 176 7.67 -4.65 2.36
C ARG A 176 6.66 -5.53 3.09
N LEU A 177 6.25 -5.11 4.29
CA LEU A 177 5.19 -5.77 5.07
C LEU A 177 3.94 -6.08 4.24
N LEU A 178 3.56 -5.19 3.31
CA LEU A 178 2.37 -5.36 2.47
C LEU A 178 2.47 -6.54 1.49
N GLU A 179 3.68 -7.01 1.18
CA GLU A 179 3.90 -8.16 0.28
C GLU A 179 3.74 -9.49 1.04
N LEU A 180 3.89 -9.46 2.37
CA LEU A 180 3.77 -10.64 3.23
C LEU A 180 2.49 -10.65 4.09
N THR A 181 1.61 -9.65 3.96
CA THR A 181 0.38 -9.49 4.75
C THR A 181 -0.87 -9.35 3.87
N TYR A 182 -2.04 -9.54 4.47
CA TYR A 182 -3.33 -9.59 3.76
C TYR A 182 -4.21 -8.38 4.10
N ASP A 183 -5.13 -8.05 3.19
CA ASP A 183 -6.05 -6.93 3.32
C ASP A 183 -7.22 -7.19 4.29
N LYS A 184 -7.50 -8.48 4.56
CA LYS A 184 -8.58 -8.92 5.45
C LYS A 184 -8.04 -9.66 6.67
N PRO A 185 -8.65 -9.45 7.85
CA PRO A 185 -8.28 -10.17 9.07
C PRO A 185 -8.71 -11.64 9.04
N ARG A 186 -9.74 -11.99 8.23
CA ARG A 186 -10.30 -13.34 8.09
C ARG A 186 -10.87 -13.54 6.67
N GLY A 187 -10.94 -14.79 6.22
CA GLY A 187 -11.65 -15.17 4.99
C GLY A 187 -10.79 -16.02 4.05
N THR A 188 -11.34 -16.28 2.86
CA THR A 188 -10.65 -17.03 1.80
C THR A 188 -9.51 -16.20 1.20
N LEU A 189 -8.34 -16.84 1.08
CA LEU A 189 -7.14 -16.24 0.50
C LEU A 189 -7.19 -16.35 -1.03
N ARG A 190 -6.79 -15.27 -1.71
CA ARG A 190 -6.62 -15.31 -3.17
C ARG A 190 -5.23 -15.83 -3.48
N GLN A 191 -5.12 -17.08 -3.91
CA GLN A 191 -3.83 -17.75 -4.18
C GLN A 191 -2.88 -16.90 -5.05
N SER A 192 -3.39 -16.21 -6.07
CA SER A 192 -2.59 -15.37 -6.97
C SER A 192 -2.14 -14.01 -6.41
N ALA A 193 -2.52 -13.66 -5.19
CA ALA A 193 -2.18 -12.37 -4.57
C ALA A 193 -1.95 -12.49 -3.05
N SER A 194 -1.73 -13.71 -2.56
CA SER A 194 -1.60 -14.03 -1.14
C SER A 194 -0.39 -14.93 -0.99
N LEU A 195 0.47 -14.63 -0.02
CA LEU A 195 1.57 -15.52 0.32
C LEU A 195 1.04 -16.75 1.07
N LEU A 196 1.32 -17.96 0.58
CA LEU A 196 0.85 -19.20 1.18
C LEU A 196 2.03 -20.01 1.75
N CYS A 197 1.72 -20.91 2.68
CA CYS A 197 2.69 -21.90 3.16
C CYS A 197 3.28 -22.75 2.03
N SER A 198 2.51 -22.99 0.95
CA SER A 198 2.97 -23.70 -0.25
C SER A 198 4.05 -22.97 -1.05
N ASP A 199 4.20 -21.66 -0.84
CA ASP A 199 5.12 -20.83 -1.61
C ASP A 199 6.53 -20.79 -0.98
N VAL A 200 6.70 -21.48 0.15
CA VAL A 200 7.96 -21.60 0.89
C VAL A 200 8.75 -22.80 0.39
N HIS A 201 9.98 -22.56 -0.01
CA HIS A 201 10.95 -23.60 -0.37
C HIS A 201 12.14 -23.56 0.58
N PHE A 202 12.61 -24.73 1.00
CA PHE A 202 13.84 -24.88 1.76
C PHE A 202 14.89 -25.53 0.88
N TYR A 203 16.10 -24.99 0.87
CA TYR A 203 17.21 -25.58 0.15
C TYR A 203 18.51 -25.33 0.92
N GLN A 204 19.44 -26.26 0.77
CA GLN A 204 20.71 -26.24 1.48
C GLN A 204 21.82 -25.98 0.47
N THR A 205 22.66 -25.00 0.77
CA THR A 205 23.93 -24.80 0.07
C THR A 205 25.06 -25.44 0.87
N THR A 206 26.23 -25.58 0.26
CA THR A 206 27.43 -26.15 0.90
C THR A 206 27.85 -25.47 2.21
N LYS A 207 27.34 -24.26 2.51
CA LYS A 207 27.66 -23.51 3.74
C LYS A 207 26.44 -23.07 4.57
N TRP A 208 25.24 -22.96 3.98
CA TRP A 208 24.10 -22.34 4.66
C TRP A 208 22.76 -23.01 4.33
N ASN A 209 21.90 -23.12 5.35
CA ASN A 209 20.49 -23.42 5.18
C ASN A 209 19.76 -22.14 4.73
N LEU A 210 19.11 -22.20 3.58
CA LEU A 210 18.38 -21.09 2.98
C LEU A 210 16.89 -21.42 2.91
N SER A 211 16.06 -20.39 3.00
CA SER A 211 14.65 -20.49 2.64
C SER A 211 14.33 -19.44 1.60
N GLY A 212 13.66 -19.88 0.52
CA GLY A 212 13.12 -19.03 -0.52
C GLY A 212 11.62 -18.90 -0.32
N ILE A 213 11.12 -17.67 -0.27
CA ILE A 213 9.69 -17.38 -0.29
C ILE A 213 9.35 -16.85 -1.68
N ASN A 214 8.56 -17.57 -2.45
CA ASN A 214 8.07 -17.09 -3.73
C ASN A 214 6.83 -16.20 -3.52
N HIS A 215 6.86 -14.97 -4.02
CA HIS A 215 5.66 -14.13 -4.05
C HIS A 215 5.28 -13.80 -5.49
N GLN A 216 4.04 -14.11 -5.86
CA GLN A 216 3.45 -13.74 -7.16
C GLN A 216 2.83 -12.35 -7.04
N GLY A 217 3.34 -11.38 -7.81
CA GLY A 217 2.67 -10.08 -8.00
C GLY A 217 3.47 -8.84 -7.64
N SER A 218 4.80 -8.86 -7.67
CA SER A 218 5.60 -7.64 -7.66
C SER A 218 5.35 -6.80 -8.94
N LYS A 219 5.45 -5.47 -8.82
CA LYS A 219 5.07 -4.50 -9.87
C LYS A 219 6.02 -4.49 -11.08
N ASP A 220 7.17 -5.13 -10.99
CA ASP A 220 8.31 -4.83 -11.85
C ASP A 220 8.76 -5.96 -12.78
N LEU A 221 8.09 -7.11 -12.82
CA LEU A 221 8.31 -8.12 -13.86
C LEU A 221 6.98 -8.66 -14.37
N GLY A 222 6.91 -8.89 -15.69
CA GLY A 222 5.72 -9.32 -16.40
C GLY A 222 5.04 -10.55 -15.80
N THR A 223 3.78 -10.72 -16.17
CA THR A 223 2.88 -11.80 -15.78
C THR A 223 3.58 -13.15 -15.74
N GLY A 224 3.69 -13.75 -14.54
CA GLY A 224 4.17 -15.13 -14.34
C GLY A 224 5.54 -15.29 -13.68
N VAL A 225 6.32 -14.23 -13.46
CA VAL A 225 7.61 -14.34 -12.75
C VAL A 225 7.42 -14.06 -11.26
N ALA A 226 7.53 -15.09 -10.43
CA ALA A 226 7.58 -14.94 -8.98
C ALA A 226 8.89 -14.25 -8.57
N GLN A 227 8.81 -13.26 -7.69
CA GLN A 227 10.01 -12.76 -7.01
C GLN A 227 10.25 -13.64 -5.79
N THR A 228 11.48 -14.13 -5.66
CA THR A 228 11.87 -14.99 -4.53
C THR A 228 12.66 -14.17 -3.51
N ILE A 229 12.17 -14.15 -2.28
CA ILE A 229 12.91 -13.60 -1.14
C ILE A 229 13.77 -14.72 -0.58
N HIS A 230 15.08 -14.52 -0.60
CA HIS A 230 16.02 -15.49 -0.05
C HIS A 230 16.48 -15.04 1.34
N VAL A 231 16.18 -15.85 2.36
CA VAL A 231 16.64 -15.62 3.73
C VAL A 231 17.59 -16.70 4.18
N GLN A 232 18.57 -16.32 5.00
CA GLN A 232 19.63 -17.21 5.48
C GLN A 232 19.41 -17.60 6.93
N SER A 233 19.73 -18.85 7.28
CA SER A 233 19.69 -19.31 8.66
C SER A 233 20.79 -18.63 9.47
N GLN A 234 20.43 -18.17 10.66
CA GLN A 234 21.34 -17.55 11.63
C GLN A 234 21.35 -18.34 12.94
N ALA A 235 22.44 -18.23 13.70
CA ALA A 235 22.64 -18.94 14.98
C ALA A 235 22.13 -18.13 16.18
N HIS A 236 20.94 -17.53 16.08
CA HIS A 236 20.33 -16.73 17.15
C HIS A 236 18.81 -16.68 17.04
N LEU A 237 18.13 -16.14 18.05
CA LEU A 237 16.65 -16.07 18.14
C LEU A 237 16.00 -15.33 16.96
N LEU A 238 16.68 -14.33 16.40
CA LEU A 238 16.22 -13.57 15.23
C LEU A 238 16.43 -14.29 13.88
N CYS A 239 16.61 -15.61 13.88
CA CYS A 239 16.84 -16.38 12.65
C CYS A 239 15.58 -16.42 11.78
N PRO A 240 15.61 -15.91 10.53
CA PRO A 240 14.44 -15.86 9.66
C PRO A 240 14.02 -17.25 9.17
N VAL A 241 14.96 -18.17 8.94
CA VAL A 241 14.62 -19.56 8.57
C VAL A 241 13.92 -20.29 9.73
N ALA A 242 14.34 -20.03 10.96
CA ALA A 242 13.67 -20.57 12.14
C ALA A 242 12.26 -19.99 12.31
N ALA A 243 12.08 -18.68 12.06
CA ALA A 243 10.77 -18.04 12.05
C ALA A 243 9.82 -18.67 11.03
N ILE A 244 10.26 -18.86 9.79
CA ILE A 244 9.45 -19.53 8.75
C ILE A 244 9.09 -20.96 9.18
N ARG A 245 10.03 -21.73 9.73
CA ARG A 245 9.75 -23.09 10.23
C ARG A 245 8.73 -23.12 11.35
N ARG A 246 8.78 -22.16 12.29
CA ARG A 246 7.76 -22.01 13.35
C ARG A 246 6.38 -21.80 12.75
N ARG A 247 6.27 -20.89 11.77
CA ARG A 247 5.02 -20.62 11.06
C ARG A 247 4.47 -21.83 10.32
N MET A 248 5.31 -22.53 9.56
CA MET A 248 4.92 -23.76 8.85
C MET A 248 4.42 -24.83 9.80
N LYS A 249 5.08 -24.98 10.97
CA LYS A 249 4.64 -25.93 12.01
C LYS A 249 3.28 -25.55 12.61
N GLU A 250 3.01 -24.27 12.82
CA GLU A 250 1.72 -23.79 13.34
C GLU A 250 0.60 -23.94 12.31
N ALA A 251 0.87 -23.70 11.03
CA ALA A 251 -0.10 -23.86 9.93
C ALA A 251 -0.47 -25.34 9.68
N GLY A 252 0.43 -26.27 10.00
CA GLY A 252 0.22 -27.70 9.81
C GLY A 252 0.15 -28.09 8.33
N ALA A 253 -0.65 -29.10 8.00
CA ALA A 253 -0.81 -29.60 6.62
C ALA A 253 -1.74 -28.74 5.74
N ASN A 254 -2.31 -27.66 6.28
CA ASN A 254 -3.31 -26.87 5.58
C ASN A 254 -2.64 -25.81 4.70
N THR A 255 -3.06 -25.70 3.44
CA THR A 255 -2.65 -24.62 2.53
C THR A 255 -3.28 -23.30 2.99
N THR A 256 -2.60 -22.64 3.92
CA THR A 256 -3.07 -21.43 4.59
C THR A 256 -2.02 -20.32 4.52
N SER A 257 -2.37 -19.16 5.07
CA SER A 257 -1.48 -18.01 5.20
C SER A 257 -0.22 -18.35 6.00
N LEU A 258 0.95 -17.96 5.51
CA LEU A 258 2.22 -18.16 6.23
C LEU A 258 2.26 -17.42 7.58
N PHE A 259 1.80 -16.18 7.62
CA PHE A 259 1.80 -15.34 8.84
C PHE A 259 0.41 -15.18 9.48
N GLY A 260 -0.55 -16.03 9.13
CA GLY A 260 -1.88 -16.07 9.72
C GLY A 260 -1.87 -16.85 11.03
N SER A 261 -2.73 -16.46 11.97
CA SER A 261 -2.88 -17.15 13.26
C SER A 261 -4.32 -17.61 13.47
N THR A 262 -4.51 -18.83 13.95
CA THR A 262 -5.82 -19.35 14.37
C THR A 262 -6.07 -18.97 15.83
N ARG A 263 -7.13 -18.18 16.09
CA ARG A 263 -7.58 -17.97 17.47
C ARG A 263 -8.10 -19.28 18.06
N SER A 264 -7.72 -19.56 19.30
CA SER A 264 -8.34 -20.60 20.12
C SER A 264 -9.84 -20.29 20.29
N PRO A 265 -10.73 -21.28 20.38
CA PRO A 265 -12.17 -21.07 20.53
C PRO A 265 -12.61 -20.31 21.80
N GLU A 266 -11.70 -20.08 22.76
CA GLU A 266 -12.04 -19.56 24.09
C GLU A 266 -12.07 -18.03 24.21
N GLU A 267 -11.68 -17.27 23.17
CA GLU A 267 -11.72 -15.79 23.17
C GLU A 267 -12.84 -15.21 22.29
N SER A 268 -14.00 -15.87 22.30
CA SER A 268 -15.25 -15.33 21.78
C SER A 268 -16.27 -15.21 22.90
N THR A 269 -16.08 -14.20 23.75
CA THR A 269 -17.16 -13.54 24.49
C THR A 269 -16.95 -12.04 24.44
#